data_AF-A0A077NT00-F1
#
_entry.id   AF-A0A077NT00-F1
#
_cell.length_a   1.000
_cell.length_b   1.000
_cell.length_c   1.000
_cell.angle_alpha   90.00
_cell.angle_beta   90.00
_cell.angle_gamma   90.00
#
_symmetry.space_group_name_H-M   'P 1'
#
loop_
_entity.id
_entity.type
_entity.pdbx_description
1 polymer ?
#
loop_
_entity_poly.entity_id
_entity_poly.type
_entity_poly.pdbx_seq_one_letter_code
_entity_poly.pdbx_strand_id
1 'polypeptide(L)' 'MPNKEALELMHDTTRDGRVRDRIKAVLLAHEGWTAQMIAQALRIHESTVSRHLKDDFSEEKLVPENGGSESRLSA' A
#
# COMPACT_ATOMS: atom_id res chain seq x y z
N MET A 1 -13.15 1.75 2.91
CA MET A 1 -12.13 1.49 1.87
C MET A 1 -11.74 2.78 1.17
N PRO A 2 -10.43 3.08 1.01
CA PRO A 2 -10.02 4.18 0.14
C PRO A 2 -10.46 3.89 -1.30
N ASN A 3 -10.95 4.92 -1.98
CA ASN A 3 -11.36 4.84 -3.39
C ASN A 3 -10.16 4.45 -4.26
N LYS A 4 -10.35 3.61 -5.27
CA LYS A 4 -9.29 3.15 -6.19
C LYS A 4 -8.45 4.31 -6.74
N GLU A 5 -9.12 5.43 -7.04
CA GLU A 5 -8.49 6.68 -7.51
C GLU A 5 -7.51 7.29 -6.49
N ALA A 6 -7.77 7.17 -5.19
CA ALA A 6 -6.88 7.68 -4.15
C ALA A 6 -5.59 6.85 -4.05
N LEU A 7 -5.69 5.53 -4.23
CA LEU A 7 -4.53 4.64 -4.27
C LEU A 7 -3.67 4.89 -5.51
N GLU A 8 -4.30 5.15 -6.65
CA GLU A 8 -3.61 5.52 -7.90
C GLU A 8 -2.87 6.87 -7.78
N LEU A 9 -3.46 7.87 -7.12
CA LEU A 9 -2.80 9.17 -6.88
C LEU A 9 -1.61 9.07 -5.90
N MET A 10 -1.71 8.23 -4.88
CA MET A 10 -0.60 7.96 -3.95
C MET A 10 0.56 7.22 -4.63
N HIS A 11 0.26 6.32 -5.56
CA HIS A 11 1.26 5.62 -6.38
C HIS A 11 2.08 6.60 -7.24
N ASP A 12 1.43 7.63 -7.79
CA ASP A 12 2.06 8.61 -8.68
C ASP A 12 2.94 9.62 -7.93
N THR A 13 2.58 9.94 -6.68
CA THR A 13 3.29 10.93 -5.85
C THR A 13 4.44 10.36 -5.02
N THR A 14 4.46 9.04 -4.79
CA THR A 14 5.44 8.39 -3.90
C THR A 14 6.69 7.92 -4.63
N ARG A 15 7.86 8.33 -4.11
CA ARG A 15 9.18 7.89 -4.58
C ARG A 15 9.73 6.65 -3.86
N ASP A 16 9.10 6.24 -2.76
CA ASP A 16 9.47 5.01 -2.05
C ASP A 16 8.94 3.77 -2.78
N GLY A 17 9.85 2.96 -3.30
CA GLY A 17 9.52 1.72 -4.00
C GLY A 17 8.72 0.73 -3.13
N ARG A 18 8.90 0.72 -1.81
CA ARG A 18 8.17 -0.18 -0.91
C ARG A 18 6.70 0.19 -0.80
N VAL A 19 6.41 1.49 -0.72
CA VAL A 19 5.03 1.99 -0.69
C VAL A 19 4.34 1.70 -2.01
N ARG A 20 5.07 1.87 -3.13
CA ARG A 20 4.56 1.51 -4.46
C ARG A 20 4.18 0.03 -4.57
N ASP A 21 5.06 -0.85 -4.10
CA ASP A 21 4.80 -2.30 -4.14
C ASP A 21 3.66 -2.71 -3.20
N ARG A 22 3.52 -2.05 -2.05
CA ARG A 22 2.34 -2.21 -1.17
C ARG A 22 1.05 -1.83 -1.90
N ILE A 23 0.99 -0.66 -2.53
CA ILE A 23 -0.19 -0.20 -3.27
C ILE A 23 -0.53 -1.18 -4.40
N LYS A 24 0.46 -1.59 -5.20
CA LYS A 24 0.25 -2.56 -6.28
C LYS A 24 -0.26 -3.91 -5.78
N ALA A 25 0.27 -4.40 -4.65
CA ALA A 25 -0.18 -5.66 -4.07
C ALA A 25 -1.66 -5.61 -3.66
N VAL A 26 -2.10 -4.50 -3.06
CA VAL A 26 -3.49 -4.27 -2.67
C VAL A 26 -4.42 -4.23 -3.90
N LEU A 27 -4.05 -3.45 -4.92
CA LEU A 27 -4.84 -3.34 -6.15
C LEU A 27 -5.00 -4.69 -6.86
N LEU A 28 -3.91 -5.46 -7.00
CA LEU A 28 -3.95 -6.77 -7.64
C LEU A 28 -4.76 -7.78 -6.82
N ALA A 29 -4.69 -7.74 -5.49
CA ALA A 29 -5.53 -8.58 -4.64
C ALA A 29 -7.02 -8.27 -4.80
N HIS A 30 -7.38 -6.99 -4.96
CA HIS A 30 -8.76 -6.59 -5.26
C HIS A 30 -9.24 -7.07 -6.64
N GLU A 31 -8.31 -7.26 -7.59
CA GLU A 31 -8.58 -7.90 -8.89
C GLU A 31 -8.66 -9.44 -8.81
N GLY A 32 -8.54 -10.01 -7.61
CA GLY A 32 -8.64 -11.45 -7.36
C GLY A 32 -7.33 -12.22 -7.53
N TRP A 33 -6.19 -11.53 -7.62
CA TRP A 33 -4.89 -12.19 -7.70
C TRP A 33 -4.50 -12.82 -6.36
N THR A 34 -3.93 -14.01 -6.40
CA THR A 34 -3.40 -14.66 -5.19
C THR A 34 -2.09 -14.00 -4.75
N ALA A 35 -1.74 -14.12 -3.47
CA ALA A 35 -0.47 -13.61 -2.94
C ALA A 35 0.76 -14.14 -3.72
N GLN A 36 0.70 -15.40 -4.18
CA GLN A 36 1.73 -16.01 -5.02
C GLN A 36 1.84 -15.34 -6.39
N MET A 37 0.71 -15.06 -7.05
CA MET A 37 0.69 -14.37 -8.35
C MET A 37 1.26 -12.95 -8.22
N ILE A 38 0.89 -12.24 -7.16
CA ILE A 38 1.38 -10.89 -6.86
C ILE A 38 2.88 -10.92 -6.57
N ALA A 39 3.34 -11.87 -5.75
CA ALA A 39 4.76 -12.04 -5.43
C ALA A 39 5.60 -12.27 -6.69
N GLN A 40 5.10 -13.10 -7.61
CA GLN A 40 5.76 -13.34 -8.88
C GLN A 40 5.78 -12.10 -9.78
N ALA A 41 4.66 -11.37 -9.88
CA ALA A 41 4.53 -10.18 -10.73
C ALA A 41 5.39 -9.01 -10.23
N LEU A 42 5.45 -8.80 -8.92
CA LEU A 42 6.23 -7.74 -8.28
C LEU A 42 7.68 -8.16 -7.99
N ARG A 43 8.03 -9.43 -8.17
CA ARG A 43 9.35 -10.03 -7.88
C ARG A 43 9.79 -9.76 -6.44
N ILE A 44 8.84 -9.87 -5.51
CA ILE A 44 9.07 -9.79 -4.05
C ILE A 44 8.66 -11.10 -3.38
N HIS A 45 9.16 -11.31 -2.16
CA HIS A 45 8.83 -12.52 -1.43
C HIS A 45 7.34 -12.55 -1.04
N GLU A 46 6.70 -13.72 -1.12
CA GLU A 46 5.27 -13.90 -0.80
C GLU A 46 4.93 -13.45 0.62
N SER A 47 5.81 -13.68 1.59
CA SER A 47 5.59 -13.21 2.97
C SER A 47 5.50 -11.68 3.08
N THR A 48 6.19 -10.95 2.19
CA THR A 48 6.09 -9.48 2.10
C THR A 48 4.74 -9.07 1.55
N VAL A 49 4.23 -9.76 0.53
CA VAL A 49 2.88 -9.56 0.00
C VAL A 49 1.84 -9.82 1.09
N SER A 50 1.92 -10.94 1.79
CA SER A 50 0.99 -11.28 2.88
C SER A 50 1.01 -10.23 4.00
N ARG A 51 2.17 -9.66 4.34
CA ARG A 51 2.26 -8.54 5.27
C ARG A 51 1.56 -7.30 4.72
N HIS A 52 1.83 -6.90 3.48
CA HIS A 52 1.19 -5.76 2.84
C HIS A 52 -0.33 -5.86 2.82
N LEU A 53 -0.86 -7.04 2.46
CA LEU A 53 -2.29 -7.29 2.47
C LEU A 53 -2.85 -7.22 3.89
N LYS A 54 -2.18 -7.85 4.87
CA LYS A 54 -2.62 -7.82 6.26
C LYS A 54 -2.65 -6.41 6.84
N ASP A 55 -1.63 -5.61 6.56
CA ASP A 55 -1.53 -4.23 7.05
C ASP A 55 -2.66 -3.37 6.44
N ASP A 56 -2.98 -3.56 5.15
CA ASP A 56 -4.07 -2.86 4.46
C ASP A 56 -5.47 -3.29 4.94
N PHE A 57 -5.74 -4.59 5.07
CA PHE A 57 -7.01 -5.10 5.62
C PHE A 57 -7.19 -4.76 7.11
N SER A 58 -6.10 -4.58 7.86
CA SER A 58 -6.17 -4.13 9.26
C SER A 58 -6.42 -2.63 9.38
N GLU A 59 -5.99 -1.82 8.41
CA GLU A 59 -6.28 -0.39 8.31
C GLU A 59 -7.75 -0.09 7.93
N GLU A 60 -8.52 -1.06 7.44
CA GLU A 60 -9.98 -0.90 7.27
C GLU A 60 -10.73 -0.75 8.61
N LYS A 61 -10.06 -1.02 9.73
CA LYS A 61 -10.58 -0.81 11.10
C LYS A 61 -10.06 0.45 11.78
N LEU A 62 -9.20 1.24 11.14
CA LEU A 62 -8.68 2.47 11.71
C LEU A 62 -8.78 3.58 10.67
N VAL A 63 -9.77 4.44 10.87
CA VAL A 63 -9.76 5.84 10.41
C VAL A 63 -8.31 6.35 10.43
N PRO A 64 -7.78 6.96 9.36
CA PRO A 64 -6.43 7.48 9.40
C PRO A 64 -6.40 8.72 10.30
N GLU A 65 -6.36 8.53 11.61
CA GLU A 65 -5.77 9.48 12.55
C GLU A 65 -4.26 9.29 12.53
N ASN A 66 -3.63 9.61 11.41
CA ASN A 66 -2.21 9.93 11.41
C ASN A 66 -2.04 11.15 10.52
N GLY A 67 -2.33 12.31 11.14
CA GLY A 67 -1.86 13.59 10.69
C GLY A 67 -0.38 13.50 10.37
N GLY A 68 -0.04 13.93 9.15
CA GLY A 68 1.33 14.03 8.70
C GLY A 68 2.17 14.76 9.75
N SER A 69 3.39 14.28 9.95
CA SER A 69 4.34 14.98 10.81
C SER A 69 4.54 16.39 10.25
N GLU A 70 4.00 17.40 10.95
CA GLU A 70 4.32 18.80 10.66
C GLU A 70 5.85 18.95 10.79
N SER A 71 6.50 19.14 9.66
CA SER A 71 7.91 19.50 9.60
C SER A 71 8.08 20.87 10.24
N ARG A 72 8.49 20.90 11.51
CA ARG A 72 8.98 22.13 12.16
C ARG A 72 10.41 22.39 11.73
N LEU A 73 10.57 22.92 10.51
CA LEU A 73 11.78 23.66 10.16
C LEU A 73 11.56 25.11 10.63
N SER A 74 12.00 25.43 11.84
CA SER A 74 12.28 26.82 12.21
C SER A 74 13.66 27.18 11.68
N ALA A 75 13.74 28.31 10.98
CA ALA A 75 14.96 28.93 10.46
C ALA A 75 15.97 29.29 11.56
#